data_AF-A0A419V7T4-F1
#
_entry.id   AF-A0A419V7T4-F1
#
_cell.length_a   1.000
_cell.length_b   1.000
_cell.length_c   1.000
_cell.angle_alpha   90.00
_cell.angle_beta   90.00
_cell.angle_gamma   90.00
#
_symmetry.space_group_name_H-M   'P 1'
#
loop_
_entity.id
_entity.type
_entity.pdbx_description
1 polymer ?
#
loop_
_entity_poly.entity_id
_entity_poly.type
_entity_poly.pdbx_seq_one_letter_code
_entity_poly.pdbx_strand_id
1 'polypeptide(L)' 'MLLTSKEKKHLLKVLKRDQYKWFQPQAEKEKSKELYDKIKQTIRNEKINEDKQSSKL' A
#
# COMPACT_ATOMS: atom_id res chain seq x y z
N MET A 1 -4.15 15.34 3.23
CA MET A 1 -3.15 14.87 4.22
C MET A 1 -2.38 13.72 3.58
N LEU A 2 -1.05 13.82 3.45
CA LEU A 2 -0.22 12.77 2.86
C LEU A 2 0.16 11.75 3.94
N LEU A 3 -0.02 10.46 3.64
CA LEU A 3 0.39 9.39 4.56
C LEU A 3 1.91 9.28 4.63
N THR A 4 2.44 9.20 5.84
CA THR A 4 3.85 8.90 6.12
C THR A 4 4.20 7.46 5.72
N SER A 5 5.50 7.18 5.55
CA SER A 5 5.98 5.84 5.23
C SER A 5 5.62 4.80 6.31
N LYS A 6 5.53 5.22 7.59
CA LYS A 6 5.11 4.34 8.69
C LYS A 6 3.63 3.98 8.58
N GLU A 7 2.77 4.96 8.31
CA GLU A 7 1.33 4.75 8.14
C GLU A 7 1.02 3.86 6.92
N LYS A 8 1.69 4.10 5.78
CA LYS A 8 1.54 3.26 4.59
C LYS A 8 1.92 1.79 4.87
N LYS A 9 3.03 1.56 5.57
CA LYS A 9 3.46 0.20 5.97
C LYS A 9 2.45 -0.46 6.92
N HIS A 10 1.90 0.30 7.87
CA HIS A 10 0.87 -0.19 8.77
C HIS A 10 -0.39 -0.61 7.99
N LEU A 11 -0.86 0.25 7.08
CA LEU A 11 -2.03 -0.02 6.22
C LEU A 11 -1.83 -1.28 5.36
N LEU A 12 -0.67 -1.46 4.73
CA LEU A 12 -0.39 -2.68 3.98
C LEU A 12 -0.52 -3.94 4.84
N LYS A 13 -0.09 -3.89 6.11
CA LYS A 13 -0.19 -5.01 7.04
C LYS A 13 -1.65 -5.34 7.38
N VAL A 14 -2.46 -4.32 7.64
CA VAL A 14 -3.89 -4.45 7.95
C VAL A 14 -4.66 -4.97 6.74
N LEU A 15 -4.49 -4.35 5.58
CA LEU A 15 -5.17 -4.73 4.34
C LEU A 15 -4.81 -6.15 3.89
N LYS A 16 -3.54 -6.54 4.05
CA LYS A 16 -3.13 -7.92 3.76
C LYS A 16 -3.82 -8.91 4.70
N ARG A 17 -3.95 -8.59 6.00
CA ARG A 17 -4.65 -9.46 6.95
C ARG A 17 -6.13 -9.61 6.60
N ASP A 18 -6.78 -8.53 6.18
CA ASP A 18 -8.21 -8.54 5.84
C ASP A 18 -8.51 -9.38 4.59
N GLN A 19 -7.57 -9.47 3.64
CA GLN A 19 -7.70 -10.38 2.48
C GLN A 19 -7.80 -11.87 2.88
N TYR A 20 -7.23 -12.28 4.02
CA TYR A 20 -7.21 -13.68 4.48
C TYR A 20 -8.26 -14.00 5.56
N LYS A 21 -9.08 -13.03 5.99
CA LYS A 21 -10.11 -13.28 7.00
C LYS A 21 -11.17 -14.23 6.46
N TRP A 22 -11.38 -15.35 7.15
CA TRP A 22 -12.29 -16.38 6.67
C TRP A 22 -13.75 -15.90 6.61
N PHE A 23 -14.17 -15.13 7.62
CA PHE A 23 -15.55 -14.62 7.77
C PHE A 23 -15.86 -13.32 7.01
N GLN A 24 -14.92 -12.78 6.23
CA GLN A 24 -15.12 -11.52 5.53
C GLN A 24 -15.78 -11.75 4.16
N PRO A 25 -16.81 -10.96 3.76
CA PRO A 25 -17.41 -11.06 2.44
C PRO A 25 -16.38 -10.91 1.31
N GLN A 26 -16.59 -11.62 0.20
CA GLN A 26 -15.66 -11.59 -0.94
C GLN A 26 -15.43 -10.18 -1.48
N ALA A 27 -16.49 -9.38 -1.60
CA ALA A 27 -16.40 -7.97 -2.03
C ALA A 27 -15.48 -7.13 -1.13
N GLU A 28 -15.48 -7.38 0.18
CA GLU A 28 -14.62 -6.66 1.12
C GLU A 28 -13.15 -7.13 1.04
N LYS A 29 -12.92 -8.40 0.72
CA LYS A 29 -11.57 -8.91 0.41
C LYS A 29 -11.02 -8.27 -0.87
N GLU A 30 -11.86 -8.13 -1.88
CA GLU A 30 -11.50 -7.49 -3.16
C GLU A 30 -11.18 -6.00 -2.97
N LYS A 31 -12.00 -5.26 -2.22
CA LYS A 31 -11.68 -3.88 -1.82
C LYS A 31 -10.36 -3.79 -1.08
N SER A 32 -10.12 -4.71 -0.13
CA SER A 32 -8.86 -4.76 0.64
C SER A 32 -7.65 -5.03 -0.26
N LYS A 33 -7.81 -5.88 -1.28
CA LYS A 33 -6.79 -6.15 -2.29
C LYS A 33 -6.53 -4.93 -3.18
N GLU A 34 -7.56 -4.27 -3.66
CA GLU A 34 -7.44 -3.08 -4.50
C GLU A 34 -6.71 -1.94 -3.77
N LEU A 35 -7.09 -1.67 -2.51
CA LEU A 35 -6.44 -0.66 -1.67
C LEU A 35 -4.98 -1.04 -1.37
N TYR A 36 -4.70 -2.31 -1.13
CA TYR A 36 -3.34 -2.80 -0.91
C TYR A 36 -2.46 -2.54 -2.13
N ASP A 37 -2.95 -2.86 -3.33
CA ASP A 37 -2.21 -2.66 -4.57
C ASP A 37 -1.96 -1.18 -4.86
N LYS A 38 -2.95 -0.31 -4.63
CA LYS A 38 -2.79 1.15 -4.76
C LYS A 38 -1.70 1.69 -3.82
N ILE A 39 -1.74 1.34 -2.54
CA ILE A 39 -0.73 1.80 -1.56
C ILE A 39 0.66 1.26 -1.92
N LYS A 40 0.74 0.00 -2.36
CA LYS A 40 2.00 -0.61 -2.77
C LYS A 40 2.59 0.11 -4.00
N GLN A 41 1.75 0.49 -4.96
CA GLN A 41 2.16 1.30 -6.10
C GLN A 41 2.65 2.70 -5.68
N THR A 42 1.94 3.37 -4.76
CA THR A 42 2.38 4.67 -4.23
C THR A 42 3.78 4.60 -3.62
N ILE A 43 4.05 3.60 -2.77
CA ILE A 43 5.38 3.41 -2.17
C ILE A 43 6.45 3.17 -3.24
N ARG A 44 6.14 2.39 -4.28
CA ARG A 44 7.07 2.12 -5.39
C ARG A 44 7.39 3.40 -6.16
N ASN A 45 6.38 4.22 -6.44
CA ASN A 45 6.54 5.47 -7.18
C ASN A 45 7.37 6.49 -6.38
N GLU A 46 7.15 6.56 -5.06
CA GLU A 46 7.96 7.41 -4.17
C GLU A 46 9.43 6.98 -4.20
N LYS A 47 9.71 5.68 -4.09
CA LYS A 47 11.08 5.16 -4.16
C LYS A 47 11.75 5.47 -5.51
N ILE A 48 11.04 5.29 -6.62
CA ILE A 48 11.57 5.62 -7.96
C ILE A 48 11.87 7.12 -8.08
N ASN A 49 11.03 7.97 -7.50
CA ASN A 49 11.24 9.43 -7.52
C ASN A 49 12.45 9.84 -6.66
N GLU A 50 12.64 9.21 -5.50
CA GLU A 50 13.83 9.38 -4.66
C GLU A 50 15.09 8.96 -5.44
N ASP A 51 15.11 7.76 -6.02
CA ASP A 51 16.24 7.24 -6.80
C ASP A 51 16.58 8.18 -7.99
N LYS A 52 15.57 8.70 -8.69
CA LYS A 52 15.75 9.65 -9.80
C LYS A 52 16.29 11.01 -9.34
N GLN A 53 15.93 11.47 -8.15
CA GLN A 53 16.50 12.69 -7.58
C GLN A 53 17.97 12.47 -7.19
N SER A 54 18.29 11.32 -6.58
CA SER A 54 19.67 10.99 -6.20
C SER A 54 20.61 10.82 -7.39
N SER A 55 20.14 10.31 -8.53
CA SER A 55 20.95 10.18 -9.76
C SER A 55 21.13 11.47 -10.56
N LYS A 56 20.45 12.57 -10.20
CA LYS A 56 20.56 13.88 -10.88
C LYS A 56 21.45 14.89 -10.15
N LEU A 57 22.03 14.51 -9.00
CA LEU A 57 23.02 15.27 -8.24
C LEU A 57 24.41 14.68 -8.50
#